data_AF-P34704-F1
#
_entry.id   AF-P34704-F1
#
_cell.length_a   1.000
_cell.length_b   1.000
_cell.length_c   1.000
_cell.angle_alpha   90.00
_cell.angle_beta   90.00
_cell.angle_gamma   90.00
#
_symmetry.space_group_name_H-M   'P 1'
#
loop_
_entity.id
_entity.type
_entity.pdbx_description
1 polymer ?
#
loop_
_entity_poly.entity_id
_entity_poly.type
_entity_poly.pdbx_seq_one_letter_code
_entity_poly.pdbx_strand_id
1 'polypeptide(L)'
;MRYLPIFVFLGSFGYTETTLTKELIKDAAEKCCTRNRQECCIEIMKFGTPIRCGYDRDPKLPGYVYKCLQNVLFAKEPKKKINLDDSVCCSVFGNDQNDSGRRCENRCKNLMTSPSIDAATRLDSIKSCSLLDNVLYKCFEKCRSLRKDGIKIEVLQFEEYCNATFIQKRTFRGV
;
A
#
# COMPACT_ATOMS: atom_id res chain seq x y z
N MET A 1 25.40 -55.52 6.84
CA MET A 1 23.98 -55.41 7.23
C MET A 1 23.74 -53.99 7.73
N ARG A 2 22.58 -53.40 7.36
CA ARG A 2 22.08 -52.04 7.64
C ARG A 2 22.71 -50.87 6.86
N TYR A 3 22.22 -50.68 5.64
CA TYR A 3 22.22 -49.39 4.96
C TYR A 3 20.95 -48.62 5.38
N LEU A 4 21.11 -47.45 5.99
CA LEU A 4 20.05 -46.44 6.17
C LEU A 4 20.09 -45.48 4.96
N PRO A 5 18.99 -45.24 4.23
CA PRO A 5 18.97 -44.18 3.25
C PRO A 5 18.70 -42.83 3.95
N ILE A 6 19.66 -41.93 3.86
CA ILE A 6 19.53 -40.53 4.28
C ILE A 6 18.63 -39.84 3.24
N PHE A 7 17.36 -39.61 3.59
CA PHE A 7 16.48 -38.71 2.84
C PHE A 7 16.87 -37.26 3.14
N VAL A 8 17.63 -36.65 2.22
CA VAL A 8 17.87 -35.21 2.19
C VAL A 8 16.58 -34.55 1.70
N PHE A 9 15.79 -34.02 2.63
CA PHE A 9 14.72 -33.07 2.30
C PHE A 9 15.36 -31.78 1.81
N LEU A 10 15.37 -31.59 0.49
CA LEU A 10 15.51 -30.28 -0.14
C LEU A 10 14.27 -29.45 0.26
N GLY A 11 14.40 -28.74 1.37
CA GLY A 11 13.46 -27.71 1.79
C GLY A 11 13.38 -26.65 0.70
N SER A 12 12.22 -26.55 0.08
CA SER A 12 11.81 -25.51 -0.84
C SER A 12 11.92 -24.14 -0.18
N PHE A 13 13.02 -23.44 -0.46
CA PHE A 13 13.13 -22.00 -0.30
C PHE A 13 12.21 -21.32 -1.32
N GLY A 14 10.96 -21.09 -0.93
CA GLY A 14 10.03 -20.22 -1.64
C GLY A 14 10.35 -18.74 -1.39
N TYR A 15 11.52 -18.29 -1.85
CA TYR A 15 11.80 -16.87 -2.03
C TYR A 15 11.24 -16.46 -3.40
N THR A 16 10.00 -15.96 -3.47
CA THR A 16 9.62 -15.11 -4.60
C THR A 16 10.15 -13.71 -4.34
N GLU A 17 11.45 -13.56 -4.52
CA GLU A 17 12.19 -12.29 -4.46
C GLU A 17 11.72 -11.32 -5.57
N THR A 18 11.29 -10.14 -5.12
CA THR A 18 11.34 -8.82 -5.78
C THR A 18 11.08 -8.75 -7.30
N THR A 19 9.83 -8.51 -7.66
CA THR A 19 9.34 -8.32 -9.05
C THR A 19 9.85 -7.07 -9.80
N LEU A 20 10.68 -6.22 -9.20
CA LEU A 20 11.07 -4.92 -9.78
C LEU A 20 12.47 -4.98 -10.40
N THR A 21 12.55 -5.33 -11.69
CA THR A 21 13.81 -5.24 -12.43
C THR A 21 14.09 -3.81 -12.91
N LYS A 22 15.36 -3.50 -13.17
CA LYS A 22 15.77 -2.19 -13.69
C LYS A 22 15.12 -1.91 -15.05
N GLU A 23 15.00 -2.94 -15.88
CA GLU A 23 14.39 -2.89 -17.22
C GLU A 23 12.91 -2.57 -17.13
N LEU A 24 12.20 -3.21 -16.19
CA LEU A 24 10.76 -2.98 -15.99
C LEU A 24 10.48 -1.57 -15.46
N ILE A 25 11.29 -1.09 -14.51
CA ILE A 25 11.17 0.29 -13.99
C ILE A 25 11.42 1.30 -15.11
N LYS A 26 12.42 1.07 -15.97
CA LYS A 26 12.73 1.96 -17.10
C LYS A 26 11.58 1.97 -18.12
N ASP A 27 11.06 0.80 -18.50
CA ASP A 27 9.92 0.66 -19.43
C ASP A 27 8.66 1.37 -18.88
N ALA A 28 8.38 1.24 -17.59
CA ALA A 28 7.27 1.94 -16.94
C ALA A 28 7.45 3.47 -16.98
N ALA A 29 8.65 3.97 -16.70
CA ALA A 29 8.95 5.40 -16.77
C ALA A 29 8.82 5.95 -18.20
N GLU A 30 9.27 5.20 -19.21
CA GLU A 30 9.17 5.59 -20.62
C GLU A 30 7.72 5.65 -21.12
N LYS A 31 6.87 4.71 -20.67
CA LYS A 31 5.46 4.66 -21.07
C LYS A 31 4.57 5.67 -20.35
N CYS A 32 4.89 6.01 -19.11
CA CYS A 32 3.97 6.75 -18.24
C CYS A 32 4.39 8.17 -17.91
N CYS A 33 5.67 8.51 -18.07
CA CYS A 33 6.20 9.80 -17.69
C CYS A 33 6.69 10.61 -18.89
N THR A 34 6.63 11.93 -18.80
CA THR A 34 7.19 12.80 -19.86
C THR A 34 8.71 12.68 -19.87
N ARG A 35 9.36 12.92 -21.02
CA ARG A 35 10.82 12.77 -21.17
C ARG A 35 11.62 13.48 -20.07
N ASN A 36 11.24 14.69 -19.70
CA ASN A 36 11.88 15.49 -18.65
C ASN A 36 11.58 15.03 -17.21
N ARG A 37 10.78 13.97 -17.01
CA ARG A 37 10.39 13.44 -15.69
C ARG A 37 10.76 11.96 -15.51
N GLN A 38 11.39 11.34 -16.50
CA GLN A 38 11.70 9.91 -16.47
C GLN A 38 12.61 9.53 -15.30
N GLU A 39 13.66 10.32 -15.04
CA GLU A 39 14.59 10.07 -13.92
C GLU A 39 13.85 10.10 -12.57
N CYS A 40 13.03 11.12 -12.33
CA CYS A 40 12.20 11.20 -11.13
C CYS A 40 11.24 10.00 -11.01
N CYS A 41 10.59 9.59 -12.10
CA CYS A 41 9.72 8.41 -12.09
C CYS A 41 10.49 7.12 -11.77
N ILE A 42 11.72 6.97 -12.28
CA ILE A 42 12.59 5.85 -11.94
C ILE A 42 12.94 5.87 -10.45
N GLU A 43 13.28 7.04 -9.90
CA GLU A 43 13.60 7.18 -8.48
C GLU A 43 12.42 6.84 -7.57
N ILE A 44 11.23 7.40 -7.81
CA ILE A 44 10.07 7.10 -6.95
C ILE A 44 9.69 5.62 -7.01
N MET A 45 9.92 4.95 -8.14
CA MET A 45 9.68 3.51 -8.26
C MET A 45 10.72 2.69 -7.49
N LYS A 46 12.00 3.06 -7.56
CA LYS A 46 13.10 2.41 -6.81
C LYS A 46 12.95 2.57 -5.30
N PHE A 47 12.60 3.77 -4.84
CA PHE A 47 12.46 4.07 -3.42
C PHE A 47 11.08 3.73 -2.85
N GLY A 48 10.11 3.36 -3.69
CA GLY A 48 8.76 3.04 -3.24
C GLY A 48 8.04 4.24 -2.64
N THR A 49 8.07 5.39 -3.32
CA THR A 49 7.48 6.64 -2.82
C THR A 49 6.36 7.16 -3.71
N PRO A 50 5.50 8.07 -3.21
CA PRO A 50 4.47 8.70 -4.02
C PRO A 50 5.06 9.54 -5.16
N ILE A 51 4.27 9.71 -6.22
CA ILE A 51 4.65 10.53 -7.38
C ILE A 51 4.57 12.00 -7.01
N ARG A 52 5.68 12.74 -7.21
CA ARG A 52 5.73 14.21 -7.05
C ARG A 52 6.15 14.87 -8.37
N CYS A 53 7.36 14.57 -8.85
CA CYS A 53 7.91 14.83 -10.20
C CYS A 53 7.49 16.13 -10.94
N GLY A 54 7.14 17.21 -10.25
CA GLY A 54 6.75 18.48 -10.86
C GLY A 54 5.49 18.38 -11.72
N TYR A 55 4.52 17.54 -11.36
CA TYR A 55 3.22 17.44 -12.03
C TYR A 55 2.21 18.48 -11.51
N ASP A 56 2.68 19.67 -11.13
CA ASP A 56 1.91 20.65 -10.34
C ASP A 56 0.84 21.39 -11.15
N ARG A 57 0.98 21.45 -12.49
CA ARG A 57 0.04 22.17 -13.37
C ARG A 57 -1.36 21.54 -13.38
N ASP A 58 -1.44 20.22 -13.25
CA ASP A 58 -2.70 19.49 -13.17
C ASP A 58 -2.63 18.51 -11.99
N PRO A 59 -3.32 18.80 -10.86
CA PRO A 59 -3.27 17.96 -9.67
C PRO A 59 -3.87 16.56 -9.87
N LYS A 60 -4.59 16.31 -10.98
CA LYS A 60 -5.11 14.98 -11.32
C LYS A 60 -4.06 14.11 -12.02
N LEU A 61 -3.07 14.72 -12.66
CA LEU A 61 -2.06 14.04 -13.46
C LEU A 61 -1.24 13.00 -12.67
N PRO A 62 -0.78 13.25 -11.43
CA PRO A 62 -0.14 12.23 -10.60
C PRO A 62 -0.99 10.96 -10.44
N GLY A 63 -2.32 11.10 -10.33
CA GLY A 63 -3.23 9.97 -10.20
C GLY A 63 -3.32 9.11 -11.47
N TYR A 64 -3.28 9.74 -12.65
CA TYR A 64 -3.22 9.01 -13.92
C TYR A 64 -1.86 8.32 -14.13
N VAL A 65 -0.77 8.99 -13.76
CA VAL A 65 0.59 8.40 -13.81
C VAL A 65 0.69 7.21 -12.86
N TYR A 66 0.12 7.28 -11.65
CA TYR A 66 0.04 6.14 -10.73
C TYR A 66 -0.63 4.93 -11.38
N LYS A 67 -1.79 5.12 -11.99
CA LYS A 67 -2.56 4.05 -12.66
C LYS A 67 -1.76 3.46 -13.83
N CYS A 68 -1.10 4.31 -14.62
CA CYS A 68 -0.24 3.87 -15.71
C CYS A 68 0.94 3.02 -15.20
N LEU A 69 1.68 3.50 -14.21
CA LEU A 69 2.85 2.80 -13.66
C LEU A 69 2.45 1.43 -13.12
N GLN A 70 1.38 1.33 -12.32
CA GLN A 70 0.89 0.03 -11.84
C GLN A 70 0.49 -0.92 -12.97
N ASN A 71 -0.09 -0.40 -14.06
CA ASN A 71 -0.48 -1.22 -15.20
C ASN A 71 0.73 -1.81 -15.94
N VAL A 72 1.86 -1.10 -15.97
CA VAL A 72 3.11 -1.63 -16.54
C VAL A 72 3.81 -2.57 -15.56
N LEU A 73 4.08 -2.10 -14.34
CA LEU A 73 4.85 -2.83 -13.32
C LEU A 73 4.20 -4.16 -12.93
N PHE A 74 2.87 -4.20 -12.85
CA PHE A 74 2.10 -5.38 -12.42
C PHE A 74 1.25 -5.94 -13.55
N ALA A 75 1.67 -5.77 -14.81
CA ALA A 75 0.97 -6.28 -15.98
C ALA A 75 0.71 -7.80 -15.88
N LYS A 76 1.72 -8.56 -15.46
CA LYS A 76 1.66 -10.03 -15.33
C LYS A 76 0.97 -10.50 -14.03
N GLU A 77 0.82 -9.61 -13.06
CA GLU A 77 0.33 -9.96 -11.72
C GLU A 77 -0.68 -8.90 -11.23
N PRO A 78 -1.88 -8.82 -11.84
CA PRO A 78 -2.82 -7.76 -11.57
C PRO A 78 -3.31 -7.71 -10.11
N LYS A 79 -3.22 -8.83 -9.37
CA LYS A 79 -3.51 -8.91 -7.94
C LYS A 79 -2.53 -8.11 -7.06
N LYS A 80 -1.36 -7.74 -7.58
CA LYS A 80 -0.38 -6.87 -6.90
C LYS A 80 -0.76 -5.38 -6.96
N LYS A 81 -1.73 -4.99 -7.78
CA LYS A 81 -2.22 -3.59 -7.87
C LYS A 81 -3.16 -3.27 -6.70
N ILE A 82 -3.19 -2.00 -6.33
CA ILE A 82 -4.18 -1.41 -5.40
C ILE A 82 -4.77 -0.16 -6.05
N ASN A 83 -6.10 -0.02 -6.02
CA ASN A 83 -6.76 1.17 -6.55
C ASN A 83 -6.30 2.41 -5.77
N LEU A 84 -5.92 3.48 -6.48
CA LEU A 84 -5.47 4.73 -5.87
C LEU A 84 -6.52 5.30 -4.89
N ASP A 85 -7.79 5.14 -5.23
CA ASP A 85 -8.89 5.69 -4.43
C ASP A 85 -8.89 5.06 -3.02
N ASP A 86 -8.44 3.81 -2.86
CA ASP A 86 -8.30 3.11 -1.56
C ASP A 86 -7.45 3.89 -0.54
N SER A 87 -6.61 4.83 -0.99
CA SER A 87 -5.83 5.70 -0.11
C SER A 87 -6.68 6.56 0.83
N VAL A 88 -7.92 6.91 0.48
CA VAL A 88 -8.78 7.71 1.38
C VAL A 88 -9.23 6.91 2.61
N CYS A 89 -9.26 5.57 2.52
CA CYS A 89 -9.57 4.69 3.65
C CYS A 89 -8.54 4.82 4.78
N CYS A 90 -7.33 5.29 4.47
CA CYS A 90 -6.28 5.49 5.47
C CYS A 90 -6.67 6.47 6.59
N SER A 91 -7.60 7.39 6.33
CA SER A 91 -8.02 8.39 7.31
C SER A 91 -8.61 7.77 8.59
N VAL A 92 -9.10 6.52 8.54
CA VAL A 92 -9.61 5.82 9.73
C VAL A 92 -8.54 5.65 10.82
N PHE A 93 -7.27 5.52 10.44
CA PHE A 93 -6.17 5.38 11.40
C PHE A 93 -5.92 6.67 12.19
N GLY A 94 -6.43 7.82 11.73
CA GLY A 94 -6.40 9.06 12.48
C GLY A 94 -7.32 9.08 13.71
N ASN A 95 -8.17 8.07 13.88
CA ASN A 95 -9.05 7.94 15.04
C ASN A 95 -8.40 7.20 16.23
N ASP A 96 -7.16 6.74 16.10
CA ASP A 96 -6.39 6.26 17.25
C ASP A 96 -5.82 7.45 18.04
N GLN A 97 -6.33 7.65 19.25
CA GLN A 97 -5.86 8.71 20.15
C GLN A 97 -4.52 8.38 20.83
N ASN A 98 -3.98 7.17 20.63
CA ASN A 98 -2.66 6.78 21.11
C ASN A 98 -1.55 7.13 20.10
N ASP A 99 -1.85 7.16 18.80
CA ASP A 99 -0.97 7.63 17.74
C ASP A 99 -1.12 9.15 17.50
N SER A 100 -0.75 9.96 18.49
CA SER A 100 -0.81 11.43 18.40
C SER A 100 -0.03 12.03 17.21
N GLY A 101 0.97 11.32 16.68
CA GLY A 101 1.71 11.71 15.49
C GLY A 101 1.03 11.32 14.18
N ARG A 102 -0.12 10.63 14.24
CA ARG A 102 -0.86 10.08 13.08
C ARG A 102 0.07 9.26 12.17
N ARG A 103 1.04 8.57 12.77
CA ARG A 103 2.11 7.84 12.09
C ARG A 103 1.55 6.76 11.19
N CYS A 104 0.58 5.98 11.66
CA CYS A 104 0.02 4.88 10.89
C CYS A 104 -0.86 5.39 9.73
N GLU A 105 -1.64 6.45 9.95
CA GLU A 105 -2.38 7.13 8.88
C GLU A 105 -1.45 7.66 7.78
N ASN A 106 -0.41 8.41 8.16
CA ASN A 106 0.55 8.99 7.22
C ASN A 106 1.31 7.90 6.45
N ARG A 107 1.72 6.84 7.15
CA ARG A 107 2.34 5.66 6.53
C ARG A 107 1.40 5.00 5.52
N CYS A 108 0.13 4.79 5.89
CA CYS A 108 -0.88 4.25 4.99
C CYS A 108 -1.04 5.12 3.75
N LYS A 109 -1.22 6.44 3.90
CA LYS A 109 -1.36 7.37 2.77
C LYS A 109 -0.18 7.30 1.80
N ASN A 110 1.05 7.26 2.32
CA ASN A 110 2.25 7.13 1.49
C ASN A 110 2.30 5.78 0.77
N LEU A 111 2.09 4.67 1.48
CA LEU A 111 2.11 3.32 0.88
C LEU A 111 1.03 3.15 -0.20
N MET A 112 -0.18 3.63 0.07
CA MET A 112 -1.32 3.50 -0.84
C MET A 112 -1.17 4.35 -2.11
N THR A 113 -0.34 5.41 -2.08
CA THR A 113 -0.07 6.29 -3.22
C THR A 113 1.29 6.04 -3.89
N SER A 114 2.05 5.03 -3.43
CA SER A 114 3.36 4.65 -4.00
C SER A 114 3.19 3.54 -5.05
N PRO A 115 3.33 3.81 -6.35
CA PRO A 115 2.88 2.90 -7.41
C PRO A 115 3.66 1.60 -7.50
N SER A 116 4.95 1.57 -7.11
CA SER A 116 5.81 0.38 -7.24
C SER A 116 5.72 -0.60 -6.08
N ILE A 117 5.14 -0.22 -4.95
CA ILE A 117 4.96 -1.16 -3.83
C ILE A 117 3.78 -2.07 -4.16
N ASP A 118 3.93 -3.38 -4.05
CA ASP A 118 2.83 -4.32 -4.32
C ASP A 118 1.79 -4.33 -3.17
N ALA A 119 0.60 -4.87 -3.46
CA ALA A 119 -0.49 -4.93 -2.52
C ALA A 119 -0.13 -5.64 -1.20
N ALA A 120 0.58 -6.77 -1.24
CA ALA A 120 0.89 -7.53 -0.03
C ALA A 120 1.83 -6.75 0.89
N THR A 121 2.90 -6.16 0.32
CA THR A 121 3.84 -5.33 1.07
C THR A 121 3.17 -4.11 1.73
N ARG A 122 2.25 -3.44 1.03
CA ARG A 122 1.49 -2.32 1.62
C ARG A 122 0.64 -2.77 2.80
N LEU A 123 -0.16 -3.82 2.59
CA LEU A 123 -1.14 -4.26 3.57
C LEU A 123 -0.48 -4.85 4.82
N ASP A 124 0.62 -5.60 4.65
CA ASP A 124 1.41 -6.09 5.78
C ASP A 124 1.99 -4.94 6.61
N SER A 125 2.50 -3.89 5.94
CA SER A 125 3.04 -2.73 6.62
C SER A 125 1.97 -1.88 7.32
N ILE A 126 0.79 -1.72 6.74
CA ILE A 126 -0.36 -1.03 7.34
C ILE A 126 -0.90 -1.82 8.53
N LYS A 127 -1.02 -3.14 8.40
CA LYS A 127 -1.42 -4.03 9.49
C LYS A 127 -0.44 -3.95 10.66
N SER A 128 0.85 -3.93 10.36
CA SER A 128 1.92 -3.84 11.36
C SER A 128 1.88 -2.53 12.15
N CYS A 129 1.57 -1.39 11.51
CA CYS A 129 1.46 -0.12 12.25
C CYS A 129 0.17 0.03 13.06
N SER A 130 -0.82 -0.83 12.81
CA SER A 130 -2.12 -0.82 13.50
C SER A 130 -2.30 -2.02 14.45
N LEU A 131 -1.22 -2.72 14.82
CA LEU A 131 -1.29 -3.96 15.62
C LEU A 131 -1.96 -3.79 16.99
N LEU A 132 -1.85 -2.61 17.60
CA LEU A 132 -2.54 -2.33 18.87
C LEU A 132 -4.07 -2.22 18.68
N ASP A 133 -4.51 -2.08 17.43
CA ASP A 133 -5.76 -1.45 17.01
C ASP A 133 -6.40 -2.19 15.83
N ASN A 134 -6.52 -3.52 15.95
CA ASN A 134 -7.13 -4.40 14.95
C ASN A 134 -8.52 -3.93 14.47
N VAL A 135 -9.25 -3.16 15.29
CA VAL A 135 -10.53 -2.55 14.93
C VAL A 135 -10.38 -1.57 13.75
N LEU A 136 -9.38 -0.69 13.79
CA LEU A 136 -9.15 0.29 12.72
C LEU A 136 -8.68 -0.38 11.44
N TYR A 137 -7.82 -1.41 11.55
CA TYR A 137 -7.40 -2.20 10.39
C TYR A 137 -8.59 -2.90 9.71
N LYS A 138 -9.50 -3.50 10.50
CA LYS A 138 -10.73 -4.10 9.96
C LYS A 138 -11.63 -3.07 9.29
N CYS A 139 -11.75 -1.86 9.87
CA CYS A 139 -12.51 -0.78 9.26
C CYS A 139 -11.90 -0.31 7.93
N PHE A 140 -10.57 -0.19 7.87
CA PHE A 140 -9.83 0.10 6.63
C PHE A 140 -10.12 -0.95 5.55
N GLU A 141 -10.03 -2.25 5.87
CA GLU A 141 -10.34 -3.32 4.91
C GLU A 141 -11.81 -3.29 4.47
N LYS A 142 -12.74 -3.00 5.39
CA LYS A 142 -14.17 -2.85 5.07
C LYS A 142 -14.42 -1.67 4.13
N CYS A 143 -13.77 -0.53 4.37
CA CYS A 143 -13.81 0.64 3.50
C CYS A 143 -13.38 0.30 2.06
N ARG A 144 -12.29 -0.46 1.91
CA ARG A 144 -11.80 -0.93 0.60
C ARG A 144 -12.78 -1.89 -0.07
N SER A 145 -13.39 -2.79 0.70
CA SER A 145 -14.43 -3.69 0.18
C SER A 145 -15.62 -2.92 -0.37
N LEU A 146 -16.15 -1.96 0.40
CA LEU A 146 -17.29 -1.13 -0.04
C LEU A 146 -16.99 -0.37 -1.33
N ARG A 147 -15.77 0.18 -1.47
CA ARG A 147 -15.37 0.82 -2.73
C ARG A 147 -15.35 -0.18 -3.89
N LYS A 148 -14.82 -1.38 -3.66
CA LYS A 148 -14.81 -2.44 -4.68
C LYS A 148 -16.23 -2.84 -5.10
N ASP A 149 -17.19 -2.74 -4.19
CA ASP A 149 -18.63 -2.97 -4.43
C ASP A 149 -19.33 -1.79 -5.13
N GLY A 150 -18.59 -0.75 -5.53
CA GLY A 150 -19.09 0.40 -6.28
C GLY A 150 -19.62 1.55 -5.41
N ILE A 151 -19.48 1.46 -4.09
CA ILE A 151 -19.87 2.54 -3.18
C ILE A 151 -18.84 3.67 -3.26
N LYS A 152 -19.31 4.90 -3.52
CA LYS A 152 -18.49 6.11 -3.45
C LYS A 152 -18.24 6.46 -1.99
N ILE A 153 -17.26 5.81 -1.36
CA ILE A 153 -17.04 5.90 0.09
C ILE A 153 -16.79 7.32 0.62
N GLU A 154 -16.42 8.29 -0.23
CA GLU A 154 -16.29 9.70 0.16
C GLU A 154 -17.63 10.32 0.60
N VAL A 155 -18.76 9.65 0.33
CA VAL A 155 -20.10 10.06 0.81
C VAL A 155 -20.47 9.49 2.17
N LEU A 156 -19.68 8.54 2.70
CA LEU A 156 -19.92 7.88 3.98
C LEU A 156 -18.85 8.28 4.99
N GLN A 157 -19.24 8.55 6.22
CA GLN A 157 -18.34 8.58 7.37
C GLN A 157 -18.02 7.14 7.81
N PHE A 158 -16.85 6.94 8.43
CA PHE A 158 -16.46 5.61 8.89
C PHE A 158 -17.48 5.03 9.87
N GLU A 159 -18.08 5.87 10.70
CA GLU A 159 -19.08 5.53 11.73
C GLU A 159 -20.32 4.85 11.14
N GLU A 160 -20.65 5.11 9.87
CA GLU A 160 -21.83 4.56 9.20
C GLU A 160 -21.66 3.07 8.86
N TYR A 161 -20.41 2.60 8.71
CA TYR A 161 -20.14 1.21 8.34
C TYR A 161 -19.12 0.51 9.23
N CYS A 162 -18.51 1.20 10.20
CA CYS A 162 -17.61 0.59 11.16
C CYS A 162 -18.22 0.69 12.56
N ASN A 163 -18.56 -0.47 13.14
CA ASN A 163 -19.24 -0.56 14.44
C ASN A 163 -18.44 0.09 15.60
N ALA A 164 -17.12 0.26 15.42
CA ALA A 164 -16.27 1.03 16.29
C ALA A 164 -15.20 1.71 15.43
N THR A 165 -15.15 3.05 15.48
CA THR A 165 -14.17 3.84 14.72
C THR A 165 -13.19 4.56 15.62
N PHE A 166 -13.40 4.59 16.93
CA PHE A 166 -12.58 5.33 17.87
C PHE A 166 -11.87 4.40 18.84
N ILE A 167 -10.57 4.65 19.01
CA ILE A 167 -9.79 4.02 20.07
C ILE A 167 -9.40 5.10 21.06
N GLN A 168 -9.96 4.99 22.25
CA GLN A 168 -9.70 5.93 23.33
C GLN A 168 -8.25 5.83 23.79
N LYS A 169 -7.71 6.97 24.25
CA LYS A 169 -6.37 7.07 24.81
C LYS A 169 -6.25 6.10 25.97
N ARG A 170 -5.34 5.13 25.89
CA ARG A 170 -5.03 4.25 27.02
C ARG A 170 -4.46 5.12 28.13
N THR A 171 -5.07 5.08 29.31
CA THR A 171 -4.40 5.55 30.51
C THR A 171 -3.25 4.58 30.78
N PHE A 172 -2.02 4.99 30.44
CA PHE A 172 -0.85 4.33 30.98
C PHE A 172 -0.92 4.52 32.50
N ARG A 173 -1.40 3.50 33.22
CA ARG A 173 -1.12 3.40 34.66
C ARG A 173 0.39 3.29 34.75
N GLY A 174 1.01 4.31 35.34
CA GLY A 174 2.44 4.40 35.51
C GLY A 174 3.01 3.13 36.12
N VAL A 175 4.15 2.72 35.58
CA VAL A 175 5.19 2.06 36.37
C VAL A 175 5.80 3.14 37.27
#